data_AF-D8U1P0-F1
#
_entry.id   AF-D8U1P0-F1
#
_cell.length_a   1.000
_cell.length_b   1.000
_cell.length_c   1.000
_cell.angle_alpha   90.00
_cell.angle_beta   90.00
_cell.angle_gamma   90.00
#
_symmetry.space_group_name_H-M   'P 1'
#
loop_
_entity.id
_entity.type
_entity.pdbx_description
1 polymer ?
#
loop_
_entity_poly.entity_id
_entity_poly.type
_entity_poly.pdbx_seq_one_letter_code
_entity_poly.pdbx_strand_id
1 'polypeptide(L)'
;MLSTGIRLILIMTALAVMSASSLNAPTAASETFAAASGGTFQQQRHLQATCTDFCAGKNPGLYANPCDSTCSTFINCANGITYIQSCSPGTLFNSIINTCDWPSSFQCGGGGSPASQPPTVAKNPPPPSPSNLIKPPPPSPSNVKKPPLPSPANTMKPPSPSPTSSFKPPPPNPNGSLVFSPYKDITINMDWNTNVISTMITGSRQSVISIMPSNLRVLTWAFATGDCGSENWAGVTPASLIAANVNAFVNAGKQYIISTGGAAGAFRCSTGTAFINFLKKYNSNALIGVDFDIEANQPQSDIADLVQGVKAARAGGFGHLRYSFTIATLGGATGNQLNTLGTSVLNALKNAQMGWNSIYINLMVMDYGGACTVFTNGVCNMGQSAINAAKALNSYWGVPYSSIELTPMIGGNDSPGQTFTLADVTTVSSFVKQYGIGGVHFWSLDRDVDCSPGAASATCNSYGKAGTLGFTKAFLSNLGL
;
A
#
# COMPACT_ATOMS: atom_id res chain seq x y z
N MET A 1 -30.63 0.63 -73.51
CA MET A 1 -31.16 0.78 -72.15
C MET A 1 -30.15 1.65 -71.41
N LEU A 2 -30.29 2.97 -71.24
CA LEU A 2 -31.40 3.75 -70.65
C LEU A 2 -31.80 3.16 -69.28
N SER A 3 -31.78 3.89 -68.15
CA SER A 3 -31.73 5.35 -67.94
C SER A 3 -31.00 5.78 -66.64
N THR A 4 -30.55 7.04 -66.64
CA THR A 4 -29.93 7.85 -65.57
C THR A 4 -30.79 8.11 -64.32
N GLY A 5 -30.15 8.52 -63.20
CA GLY A 5 -30.81 9.17 -62.05
C GLY A 5 -29.87 9.79 -61.00
N ILE A 6 -29.52 11.09 -61.15
CA ILE A 6 -28.77 11.90 -60.15
C ILE A 6 -29.67 13.02 -59.60
N ARG A 7 -29.75 13.18 -58.26
CA ARG A 7 -30.06 14.39 -57.43
C ARG A 7 -29.56 14.11 -55.99
N LEU A 8 -28.96 14.99 -55.17
CA LEU A 8 -28.68 16.45 -55.15
C LEU A 8 -29.85 17.38 -54.75
N ILE A 9 -29.55 18.60 -54.25
CA ILE A 9 -30.46 19.67 -53.71
C ILE A 9 -30.91 19.40 -52.25
N LEU A 10 -30.81 20.32 -51.25
CA LEU A 10 -30.16 21.65 -51.16
C LEU A 10 -29.79 21.98 -49.69
N ILE A 11 -28.83 22.88 -49.48
CA ILE A 11 -28.63 23.62 -48.21
C ILE A 11 -29.42 24.93 -48.31
N MET A 12 -30.17 25.31 -47.27
CA MET A 12 -30.62 26.70 -47.07
C MET A 12 -30.49 27.10 -45.60
N THR A 13 -29.59 28.04 -45.35
CA THR A 13 -29.43 28.79 -44.11
C THR A 13 -30.47 29.90 -44.00
N ALA A 14 -30.95 30.18 -42.78
CA ALA A 14 -31.55 31.47 -42.44
C ALA A 14 -31.05 31.90 -41.05
N LEU A 15 -30.56 33.15 -40.96
CA LEU A 15 -29.94 33.71 -39.76
C LEU A 15 -30.70 34.98 -39.34
N ALA A 16 -30.98 35.09 -38.04
CA ALA A 16 -31.27 36.29 -37.26
C ALA A 16 -32.29 37.35 -37.75
N VAL A 17 -33.23 37.72 -36.88
CA VAL A 17 -33.37 39.11 -36.38
C VAL A 17 -33.69 39.06 -34.88
N MET A 18 -33.04 39.91 -34.07
CA MET A 18 -33.36 40.11 -32.66
C MET A 18 -34.37 41.26 -32.51
N SER A 19 -35.27 41.17 -31.52
CA SER A 19 -35.89 42.35 -30.93
C SER A 19 -36.19 42.08 -29.46
N ALA A 20 -35.68 42.96 -28.58
CA ALA A 20 -35.89 42.89 -27.14
C ALA A 20 -36.66 44.12 -26.66
N SER A 21 -37.68 43.91 -25.82
CA SER A 21 -38.37 44.85 -24.93
C SER A 21 -39.56 44.12 -24.28
N SER A 22 -40.00 44.34 -23.05
CA SER A 22 -39.37 44.92 -21.85
C SER A 22 -40.35 44.72 -20.68
N LEU A 23 -39.85 44.42 -19.48
CA LEU A 23 -40.46 44.72 -18.16
C LEU A 23 -41.96 44.37 -17.93
N ASN A 24 -42.22 43.46 -16.98
CA ASN A 24 -42.99 43.83 -15.77
C ASN A 24 -43.02 42.71 -14.71
N ALA A 25 -42.61 43.09 -13.51
CA ALA A 25 -43.08 42.59 -12.22
C ALA A 25 -43.41 43.86 -11.38
N PRO A 26 -44.08 43.81 -10.21
CA PRO A 26 -44.55 42.64 -9.46
C PRO A 26 -46.04 42.75 -9.02
N THR A 27 -46.55 41.74 -8.32
CA THR A 27 -47.39 41.94 -7.11
C THR A 27 -47.28 40.72 -6.21
N ALA A 28 -47.05 40.93 -4.92
CA ALA A 28 -47.03 39.87 -3.91
C ALA A 28 -48.45 39.53 -3.44
N ALA A 29 -48.70 38.25 -3.20
CA ALA A 29 -49.78 37.78 -2.33
C ALA A 29 -49.14 36.96 -1.20
N SER A 30 -49.31 37.41 0.03
CA SER A 30 -48.84 36.70 1.22
C SER A 30 -49.83 35.61 1.61
N GLU A 31 -49.37 34.37 1.74
CA GLU A 31 -50.10 33.34 2.49
C GLU A 31 -49.24 32.86 3.66
N THR A 32 -49.77 33.01 4.87
CA THR A 32 -49.10 32.66 6.13
C THR A 32 -49.25 31.18 6.47
N PHE A 33 -48.10 30.56 6.75
CA PHE A 33 -47.87 29.27 7.41
C PHE A 33 -49.05 28.56 8.09
N ALA A 34 -49.24 27.30 7.69
CA ALA A 34 -49.48 26.20 8.62
C ALA A 34 -48.29 25.23 8.53
N ALA A 35 -47.67 24.90 9.67
CA ALA A 35 -46.42 24.14 9.70
C ALA A 35 -46.63 22.63 9.89
N ALA A 36 -46.06 21.81 9.01
CA ALA A 36 -45.81 20.38 9.24
C ALA A 36 -44.60 19.89 8.42
N SER A 37 -43.53 19.49 9.13
CA SER A 37 -42.39 18.64 8.73
C SER A 37 -42.20 18.26 7.24
N GLY A 38 -41.14 18.75 6.58
CA GLY A 38 -40.82 18.35 5.20
C GLY A 38 -39.50 18.88 4.60
N GLY A 39 -38.39 18.84 5.33
CA GLY A 39 -37.09 19.34 4.85
C GLY A 39 -36.09 18.24 4.46
N THR A 40 -35.98 17.90 3.17
CA THR A 40 -34.90 16.99 2.67
C THR A 40 -34.37 17.26 1.25
N PHE A 41 -35.18 17.71 0.28
CA PHE A 41 -34.74 17.73 -1.14
C PHE A 41 -34.07 19.01 -1.66
N GLN A 42 -34.31 20.19 -1.08
CA GLN A 42 -33.64 21.43 -1.51
C GLN A 42 -32.28 21.63 -0.83
N GLN A 43 -32.13 21.17 0.42
CA GLN A 43 -30.89 21.34 1.18
C GLN A 43 -29.74 20.51 0.59
N GLN A 44 -29.99 19.25 0.21
CA GLN A 44 -28.97 18.39 -0.43
C GLN A 44 -28.43 18.97 -1.74
N ARG A 45 -29.30 19.53 -2.61
CA ARG A 45 -28.86 20.13 -3.89
C ARG A 45 -28.06 21.42 -3.71
N HIS A 46 -28.25 22.15 -2.61
CA HIS A 46 -27.42 23.32 -2.31
C HIS A 46 -26.07 22.93 -1.72
N LEU A 47 -26.00 21.92 -0.84
CA LEU A 47 -24.72 21.40 -0.34
C LEU A 47 -23.83 20.86 -1.46
N GLN A 48 -24.38 20.06 -2.38
CA GLN A 48 -23.59 19.42 -3.45
C GLN A 48 -22.92 20.43 -4.39
N ALA A 49 -23.53 21.60 -4.62
CA ALA A 49 -22.97 22.68 -5.43
C ALA A 49 -21.82 23.45 -4.71
N THR A 50 -21.78 23.47 -3.38
CA THR A 50 -20.72 24.17 -2.63
C THR A 50 -19.39 23.43 -2.56
N CYS A 51 -19.34 22.15 -2.94
CA CYS A 51 -18.15 21.30 -2.82
C CYS A 51 -17.38 21.10 -4.14
N THR A 52 -17.91 21.51 -5.29
CA THR A 52 -17.14 21.55 -6.55
C THR A 52 -16.27 22.80 -6.64
N ASP A 53 -16.72 23.92 -6.05
CA ASP A 53 -16.01 25.21 -6.08
C ASP A 53 -15.43 25.59 -4.70
N PHE A 54 -15.36 24.64 -3.75
CA PHE A 54 -14.85 24.87 -2.39
C PHE A 54 -13.48 25.57 -2.36
N CYS A 55 -12.60 25.24 -3.29
CA CYS A 55 -11.24 25.79 -3.35
C CYS A 55 -11.13 27.21 -3.92
N ALA A 56 -12.23 27.79 -4.41
CA ALA A 56 -12.25 29.17 -4.88
C ALA A 56 -11.82 30.14 -3.75
N GLY A 57 -10.71 30.85 -3.96
CA GLY A 57 -10.14 31.78 -2.97
C GLY A 57 -9.48 31.13 -1.74
N LYS A 58 -9.28 29.81 -1.73
CA LYS A 58 -8.52 29.11 -0.68
C LYS A 58 -7.04 28.94 -1.06
N ASN A 59 -6.18 28.87 -0.06
CA ASN A 59 -4.78 28.48 -0.26
C ASN A 59 -4.69 27.01 -0.71
N PRO A 60 -3.63 26.61 -1.43
CA PRO A 60 -3.40 25.20 -1.74
C PRO A 60 -3.19 24.38 -0.46
N GLY A 61 -3.71 23.14 -0.44
CA GLY A 61 -3.62 22.26 0.72
C GLY A 61 -4.76 21.26 0.83
N LEU A 62 -4.72 20.42 1.87
CA LEU A 62 -5.77 19.44 2.17
C LEU A 62 -6.73 20.02 3.21
N TYR A 63 -8.02 19.79 3.00
CA TYR A 63 -9.14 20.30 3.79
C TYR A 63 -10.17 19.18 4.04
N ALA A 64 -10.90 19.25 5.15
CA ALA A 64 -12.06 18.38 5.34
C ALA A 64 -13.09 18.61 4.24
N ASN A 65 -13.68 17.54 3.71
CA ASN A 65 -14.77 17.64 2.74
C ASN A 65 -16.09 17.92 3.49
N PRO A 66 -16.68 19.13 3.42
CA PRO A 66 -17.92 19.43 4.13
C PRO A 66 -19.15 18.73 3.51
N CYS A 67 -19.03 18.14 2.32
CA CYS A 67 -20.06 17.30 1.72
C CYS A 67 -20.01 15.82 2.14
N ASP A 68 -19.01 15.41 2.93
CA ASP A 68 -18.89 14.04 3.42
C ASP A 68 -18.91 13.99 4.96
N SER A 69 -20.10 13.74 5.51
CA SER A 69 -20.31 13.57 6.94
C SER A 69 -19.69 12.29 7.53
N THR A 70 -19.09 11.43 6.70
CA THR A 70 -18.30 10.27 7.15
C THR A 70 -16.81 10.58 7.30
N CYS A 71 -16.32 11.70 6.75
CA CYS A 71 -14.89 12.03 6.60
C CYS A 71 -14.07 10.95 5.86
N SER A 72 -14.70 10.05 5.10
CA SER A 72 -14.02 9.08 4.24
C SER A 72 -13.37 9.74 3.02
N THR A 73 -13.68 11.01 2.77
CA THR A 73 -13.12 11.84 1.71
C THR A 73 -12.66 13.20 2.24
N PHE A 74 -11.73 13.81 1.52
CA PHE A 74 -11.16 15.13 1.78
C PHE A 74 -11.08 15.94 0.49
N ILE A 75 -10.89 17.25 0.63
CA ILE A 75 -10.70 18.16 -0.49
C ILE A 75 -9.23 18.55 -0.55
N ASN A 76 -8.59 18.21 -1.66
CA ASN A 76 -7.30 18.76 -2.05
C ASN A 76 -7.56 20.01 -2.91
N CYS A 77 -7.06 21.17 -2.47
CA CYS A 77 -7.11 22.42 -3.22
C CYS A 77 -5.78 22.67 -3.94
N ALA A 78 -5.82 22.87 -5.25
CA ALA A 78 -4.68 23.36 -6.03
C ALA A 78 -5.15 24.34 -7.10
N ASN A 79 -4.48 25.49 -7.21
CA ASN A 79 -4.79 26.56 -8.18
C ASN A 79 -6.27 27.03 -8.20
N GLY A 80 -6.94 26.98 -7.03
CA GLY A 80 -8.36 27.31 -6.88
C GLY A 80 -9.34 26.20 -7.32
N ILE A 81 -8.83 25.08 -7.85
CA ILE A 81 -9.63 23.92 -8.29
C ILE A 81 -9.81 22.95 -7.12
N THR A 82 -11.03 22.41 -7.00
CA THR A 82 -11.38 21.40 -6.00
C THR A 82 -11.18 19.98 -6.51
N TYR A 83 -10.36 19.20 -5.80
CA TYR A 83 -10.21 17.77 -6.03
C TYR A 83 -10.70 17.00 -4.80
N ILE A 84 -11.86 16.34 -4.91
CA ILE A 84 -12.33 15.43 -3.87
C ILE A 84 -11.54 14.12 -3.99
N GLN A 85 -10.91 13.70 -2.89
CA GLN A 85 -10.11 12.48 -2.79
C GLN A 85 -10.61 11.60 -1.64
N SER A 86 -10.47 10.29 -1.75
CA SER A 86 -10.82 9.36 -0.66
C SER A 86 -9.63 9.09 0.25
N CYS A 87 -9.90 8.96 1.54
CA CYS A 87 -8.98 8.32 2.47
C CYS A 87 -8.90 6.81 2.22
N SER A 88 -7.78 6.19 2.62
CA SER A 88 -7.60 4.74 2.55
C SER A 88 -8.70 4.02 3.35
N PRO A 89 -9.15 2.82 2.92
CA PRO A 89 -10.25 2.11 3.57
C PRO A 89 -10.07 1.97 5.09
N GLY A 90 -11.05 2.48 5.85
CA GLY A 90 -11.06 2.48 7.31
C GLY A 90 -10.38 3.68 7.99
N THR A 91 -9.71 4.56 7.24
CA THR A 91 -9.18 5.84 7.74
C THR A 91 -10.11 7.01 7.43
N LEU A 92 -10.07 8.06 8.26
CA LEU A 92 -10.89 9.26 8.19
C LEU A 92 -9.99 10.50 8.07
N PHE A 93 -10.42 11.52 7.34
CA PHE A 93 -9.63 12.75 7.24
C PHE A 93 -9.62 13.53 8.56
N ASN A 94 -8.46 13.56 9.21
CA ASN A 94 -8.20 14.30 10.43
C ASN A 94 -7.74 15.72 10.07
N SER A 95 -8.68 16.67 10.17
CA SER A 95 -8.47 18.09 9.86
C SER A 95 -7.56 18.85 10.84
N ILE A 96 -7.15 18.22 11.95
CA ILE A 96 -6.19 18.80 12.91
C ILE A 96 -4.77 18.68 12.35
N ILE A 97 -4.46 17.56 11.70
CA ILE A 97 -3.14 17.23 11.13
C ILE A 97 -3.13 17.22 9.60
N ASN A 98 -4.28 17.48 8.97
CA ASN A 98 -4.49 17.52 7.51
C ASN A 98 -4.04 16.24 6.78
N THR A 99 -4.35 15.08 7.34
CA THR A 99 -4.11 13.76 6.71
C THR A 99 -5.20 12.77 7.10
N CYS A 100 -5.30 11.66 6.36
CA CYS A 100 -6.13 10.53 6.74
C CYS A 100 -5.48 9.77 7.91
N ASP A 101 -6.28 9.45 8.93
CA ASP A 101 -5.88 8.89 10.21
C ASP A 101 -6.93 7.86 10.68
N TRP A 102 -6.59 6.99 11.63
CA TRP A 102 -7.53 5.96 12.10
C TRP A 102 -8.61 6.56 13.02
N PRO A 103 -9.87 6.06 13.00
CA PRO A 103 -10.97 6.54 13.86
C PRO A 103 -10.70 6.48 15.37
N SER A 104 -9.70 5.70 15.80
CA SER A 104 -9.19 5.64 17.17
C SER A 104 -8.47 6.91 17.61
N SER A 105 -7.90 7.66 16.65
CA SER A 105 -7.13 8.89 16.85
C SER A 105 -7.97 10.15 16.67
N PHE A 106 -9.04 10.07 15.87
CA PHE A 106 -9.88 11.21 15.49
C PHE A 106 -11.34 10.82 15.24
N GLN A 107 -12.29 11.59 15.77
CA GLN A 107 -13.72 11.41 15.55
C GLN A 107 -14.26 12.44 14.56
N CYS A 108 -14.74 11.96 13.40
CA CYS A 108 -15.43 12.78 12.40
C CYS A 108 -16.68 13.46 12.98
N GLY A 109 -16.91 14.72 12.60
CA GLY A 109 -18.13 15.48 12.95
C GLY A 109 -18.04 16.29 14.26
N GLY A 110 -16.97 16.17 15.03
CA GLY A 110 -16.73 17.02 16.21
C GLY A 110 -16.17 18.39 15.84
N GLY A 111 -16.96 19.46 16.02
CA GLY A 111 -16.51 20.85 15.85
C GLY A 111 -15.53 21.31 16.94
N GLY A 112 -14.27 20.86 16.87
CA GLY A 112 -13.21 21.20 17.83
C GLY A 112 -12.39 22.42 17.41
N SER A 113 -12.74 23.60 17.93
CA SER A 113 -11.82 24.75 17.97
C SER A 113 -10.72 24.54 19.03
N PRO A 114 -9.57 25.26 18.95
CA PRO A 114 -8.31 24.76 19.50
C PRO A 114 -8.24 24.79 21.03
N ALA A 115 -7.96 23.62 21.63
CA ALA A 115 -7.48 23.55 23.00
C ALA A 115 -6.00 23.95 23.04
N SER A 116 -5.72 25.04 23.72
CA SER A 116 -4.39 25.58 24.00
C SER A 116 -3.50 24.63 24.82
N GLN A 117 -2.21 24.95 24.86
CA GLN A 117 -1.15 24.33 25.67
C GLN A 117 -1.47 24.20 27.20
N PRO A 118 -0.68 23.40 27.96
CA PRO A 118 -1.21 22.32 28.79
C PRO A 118 -1.60 22.70 30.22
N PRO A 119 -2.46 21.90 30.89
CA PRO A 119 -2.59 21.92 32.34
C PRO A 119 -1.41 21.20 33.01
N THR A 120 -0.87 21.83 34.05
CA THR A 120 0.18 21.29 34.91
C THR A 120 -0.28 20.12 35.80
N VAL A 121 0.69 19.28 36.17
CA VAL A 121 0.62 18.12 37.07
C VAL A 121 -0.39 18.23 38.22
N ALA A 122 -1.24 17.20 38.35
CA ALA A 122 -1.75 16.72 39.64
C ALA A 122 -1.44 15.23 39.78
N LYS A 123 -0.55 14.88 40.72
CA LYS A 123 -0.29 13.47 41.08
C LYS A 123 -1.43 12.98 41.98
N ASN A 124 -2.18 11.97 41.55
CA ASN A 124 -3.03 11.17 42.43
C ASN A 124 -2.47 9.74 42.56
N PRO A 125 -2.75 9.03 43.68
CA PRO A 125 -1.95 7.89 44.11
C PRO A 125 -2.22 6.61 43.31
N PRO A 126 -1.29 5.64 43.30
CA PRO A 126 -1.54 4.33 42.71
C PRO A 126 -2.66 3.57 43.45
N PRO A 127 -3.45 2.74 42.76
CA PRO A 127 -4.46 1.90 43.40
C PRO A 127 -3.81 0.84 44.30
N PRO A 128 -4.49 0.40 45.38
CA PRO A 128 -3.91 -0.50 46.36
C PRO A 128 -3.68 -1.91 45.81
N SER A 129 -2.55 -2.51 46.20
CA SER A 129 -2.19 -3.90 45.88
C SER A 129 -3.08 -4.90 46.63
N PRO A 130 -3.61 -5.96 45.99
CA PRO A 130 -4.32 -7.02 46.69
C PRO A 130 -3.35 -7.89 47.50
N SER A 131 -3.47 -7.85 48.82
CA SER A 131 -2.75 -8.76 49.72
C SER A 131 -3.54 -10.05 49.99
N ASN A 132 -2.82 -11.16 50.07
CA ASN A 132 -3.16 -12.40 50.79
C ASN A 132 -4.52 -13.06 50.49
N LEU A 133 -4.52 -13.97 49.52
CA LEU A 133 -5.37 -15.17 49.58
C LEU A 133 -4.51 -16.37 49.99
N ILE A 134 -4.92 -17.05 51.06
CA ILE A 134 -4.28 -18.26 51.57
C ILE A 134 -4.46 -19.39 50.56
N LYS A 135 -3.34 -19.97 50.10
CA LYS A 135 -3.34 -21.08 49.15
C LYS A 135 -3.57 -22.42 49.88
N PRO A 136 -4.55 -23.26 49.48
CA PRO A 136 -4.70 -24.61 50.02
C PRO A 136 -3.48 -25.49 49.69
N PRO A 137 -3.13 -26.46 50.55
CA PRO A 137 -2.03 -27.39 50.28
C PRO A 137 -2.35 -28.37 49.14
N PRO A 138 -1.34 -28.90 48.43
CA PRO A 138 -1.55 -29.85 47.34
C PRO A 138 -1.94 -31.24 47.86
N PRO A 139 -2.79 -32.00 47.13
CA PRO A 139 -3.09 -33.39 47.47
C PRO A 139 -1.90 -34.32 47.16
N SER A 140 -1.67 -35.28 48.05
CA SER A 140 -0.65 -36.34 47.92
C SER A 140 -1.08 -37.43 46.91
N PRO A 141 -0.16 -38.14 46.23
CA PRO A 141 -0.51 -39.02 45.12
C PRO A 141 -1.16 -40.33 45.59
N SER A 142 -2.29 -40.68 44.98
CA SER A 142 -2.98 -41.96 45.22
C SER A 142 -2.71 -42.98 44.11
N ASN A 143 -2.41 -44.21 44.53
CA ASN A 143 -2.18 -45.37 43.65
C ASN A 143 -3.40 -45.69 42.79
N VAL A 144 -3.20 -45.92 41.48
CA VAL A 144 -4.19 -46.56 40.60
C VAL A 144 -3.57 -47.79 39.93
N LYS A 145 -4.26 -48.93 40.04
CA LYS A 145 -3.82 -50.22 39.48
C LYS A 145 -3.83 -50.21 37.95
N LYS A 146 -2.83 -50.86 37.36
CA LYS A 146 -2.68 -51.13 35.93
C LYS A 146 -3.69 -52.21 35.46
N PRO A 147 -4.52 -51.98 34.42
CA PRO A 147 -5.34 -53.02 33.78
C PRO A 147 -4.50 -53.99 32.91
N PRO A 148 -5.01 -55.18 32.56
CA PRO A 148 -4.23 -56.24 31.91
C PRO A 148 -4.02 -56.04 30.41
N LEU A 149 -3.00 -56.72 29.88
CA LEU A 149 -2.62 -56.77 28.46
C LEU A 149 -3.43 -57.84 27.69
N PRO A 150 -4.00 -57.53 26.52
CA PRO A 150 -4.43 -58.52 25.54
C PRO A 150 -3.36 -58.76 24.45
N SER A 151 -3.37 -59.96 23.86
CA SER A 151 -2.48 -60.44 22.79
C SER A 151 -3.16 -61.61 22.06
N PRO A 152 -2.82 -61.97 20.82
CA PRO A 152 -2.56 -61.11 19.64
C PRO A 152 -3.41 -61.53 18.41
N ALA A 153 -3.61 -60.64 17.43
CA ALA A 153 -4.07 -61.05 16.09
C ALA A 153 -3.68 -60.07 14.95
N ASN A 154 -3.14 -60.65 13.87
CA ASN A 154 -3.22 -60.22 12.46
C ASN A 154 -2.60 -58.87 12.00
N THR A 155 -1.28 -58.90 11.85
CA THR A 155 -0.53 -58.49 10.63
C THR A 155 -1.18 -57.52 9.63
N MET A 156 -0.69 -56.27 9.60
CA MET A 156 -0.33 -55.59 8.35
C MET A 156 1.02 -54.87 8.53
N LYS A 157 1.87 -54.91 7.49
CA LYS A 157 3.26 -54.45 7.51
C LYS A 157 3.37 -52.92 7.33
N PRO A 158 4.04 -52.17 8.22
CA PRO A 158 4.34 -50.76 7.97
C PRO A 158 5.44 -50.60 6.89
N PRO A 159 5.37 -49.60 6.00
CA PRO A 159 6.48 -49.25 5.12
C PRO A 159 7.64 -48.60 5.91
N SER A 160 8.86 -48.84 5.43
CA SER A 160 10.11 -48.41 6.06
C SER A 160 10.32 -46.88 5.97
N PRO A 161 10.91 -46.23 6.99
CA PRO A 161 11.32 -44.83 6.87
C PRO A 161 12.51 -44.69 5.90
N SER A 162 12.43 -43.72 4.99
CA SER A 162 13.54 -43.29 4.13
C SER A 162 14.24 -42.07 4.75
N PRO A 163 15.53 -41.82 4.47
CA PRO A 163 16.38 -41.02 5.36
C PRO A 163 16.18 -39.51 5.22
N THR A 164 16.50 -38.81 6.32
CA THR A 164 16.58 -37.35 6.43
C THR A 164 17.54 -36.75 5.40
N SER A 165 17.05 -35.85 4.55
CA SER A 165 17.92 -35.07 3.67
C SER A 165 18.47 -33.84 4.41
N SER A 166 19.79 -33.66 4.33
CA SER A 166 20.48 -32.47 4.80
C SER A 166 20.38 -31.37 3.73
N PHE A 167 19.68 -30.28 4.05
CA PHE A 167 19.54 -29.14 3.14
C PHE A 167 20.88 -28.43 2.93
N LYS A 168 21.51 -28.68 1.78
CA LYS A 168 22.59 -27.84 1.25
C LYS A 168 21.98 -26.53 0.71
N PRO A 169 22.52 -25.33 1.03
CA PRO A 169 22.03 -24.08 0.44
C PRO A 169 22.17 -24.11 -1.10
N PRO A 170 21.20 -23.55 -1.85
CA PRO A 170 21.33 -23.39 -3.30
C PRO A 170 22.46 -22.40 -3.64
N PRO A 171 23.06 -22.50 -4.84
CA PRO A 171 24.07 -21.54 -5.29
C PRO A 171 23.47 -20.13 -5.51
N PRO A 172 24.27 -19.06 -5.47
CA PRO A 172 23.82 -17.69 -5.73
C PRO A 172 23.16 -17.54 -7.10
N ASN A 173 22.20 -16.60 -7.20
CA ASN A 173 21.37 -16.39 -8.38
C ASN A 173 22.21 -16.06 -9.65
N PRO A 174 22.15 -16.88 -10.72
CA PRO A 174 22.91 -16.62 -11.95
C PRO A 174 22.37 -15.48 -12.83
N ASN A 175 21.12 -15.02 -12.62
CA ASN A 175 20.39 -14.20 -13.61
C ASN A 175 19.69 -12.95 -13.04
N GLY A 176 20.09 -12.47 -11.86
CA GLY A 176 19.58 -11.20 -11.33
C GLY A 176 20.32 -10.75 -10.08
N SER A 177 20.89 -9.54 -10.11
CA SER A 177 21.41 -8.88 -8.91
C SER A 177 20.29 -8.60 -7.93
N LEU A 178 20.58 -8.75 -6.63
CA LEU A 178 19.71 -8.30 -5.54
C LEU A 178 19.26 -6.85 -5.79
N VAL A 179 17.95 -6.61 -5.78
CA VAL A 179 17.39 -5.26 -5.84
C VAL A 179 17.12 -4.78 -4.42
N PHE A 180 17.65 -3.61 -4.06
CA PHE A 180 17.22 -2.86 -2.88
C PHE A 180 16.51 -1.58 -3.31
N SER A 181 15.23 -1.44 -2.98
CA SER A 181 14.40 -0.34 -3.43
C SER A 181 13.30 -0.02 -2.41
N PRO A 182 13.47 1.00 -1.54
CA PRO A 182 12.40 1.48 -0.66
C PRO A 182 11.17 1.91 -1.47
N TYR A 183 9.98 1.68 -0.90
CA TYR A 183 8.75 2.26 -1.41
C TYR A 183 8.74 3.76 -1.09
N LYS A 184 8.26 4.55 -2.04
CA LYS A 184 7.97 5.97 -1.89
C LYS A 184 6.52 6.17 -2.27
N ASP A 185 5.66 6.36 -1.26
CA ASP A 185 4.36 6.99 -1.48
C ASP A 185 4.62 8.37 -2.07
N ILE A 186 4.32 8.53 -3.35
CA ILE A 186 4.67 9.76 -4.05
C ILE A 186 3.85 10.96 -3.59
N THR A 187 2.70 10.74 -2.93
CA THR A 187 1.73 11.76 -2.51
C THR A 187 2.19 12.47 -1.24
N ILE A 188 2.76 11.69 -0.32
CA ILE A 188 3.39 12.18 0.91
C ILE A 188 4.51 13.14 0.53
N ASN A 189 4.49 14.36 1.05
CA ASN A 189 5.55 15.36 0.87
C ASN A 189 5.90 15.77 -0.58
N MET A 190 5.11 15.39 -1.59
CA MET A 190 5.34 15.79 -2.99
C MET A 190 5.44 17.31 -3.15
N ASP A 191 6.19 17.77 -4.16
CA ASP A 191 6.01 19.12 -4.65
C ASP A 191 4.82 19.16 -5.62
N TRP A 192 3.64 19.51 -5.09
CA TRP A 192 2.39 19.56 -5.86
C TRP A 192 2.32 20.70 -6.90
N ASN A 193 3.24 21.66 -6.87
CA ASN A 193 3.31 22.71 -7.88
C ASN A 193 4.03 22.24 -9.15
N THR A 194 4.98 21.31 -9.00
CA THR A 194 5.85 20.81 -10.07
C THR A 194 5.66 19.32 -10.39
N ASN A 195 4.89 18.60 -9.56
CA ASN A 195 4.74 17.14 -9.55
C ASN A 195 6.05 16.36 -9.33
N VAL A 196 7.07 17.00 -8.75
CA VAL A 196 8.35 16.35 -8.43
C VAL A 196 8.20 15.51 -7.16
N ILE A 197 8.51 14.22 -7.27
CA ILE A 197 8.54 13.27 -6.16
C ILE A 197 9.55 13.76 -5.13
N SER A 198 9.04 14.12 -3.95
CA SER A 198 9.77 14.86 -2.91
C SER A 198 9.49 14.28 -1.53
N THR A 199 10.34 14.63 -0.56
CA THR A 199 10.27 14.16 0.83
C THR A 199 10.70 15.26 1.80
N MET A 200 10.33 15.12 3.09
CA MET A 200 10.72 16.02 4.18
C MET A 200 11.60 15.38 5.27
N ILE A 201 12.17 14.17 5.05
CA ILE A 201 12.99 13.44 6.05
C ILE A 201 14.24 14.20 6.55
N THR A 202 14.67 15.25 5.83
CA THR A 202 15.77 16.16 6.20
C THR A 202 15.29 17.42 6.93
N GLY A 203 14.00 17.52 7.26
CA GLY A 203 13.37 18.70 7.88
C GLY A 203 12.94 19.79 6.89
N SER A 204 13.16 19.60 5.58
CA SER A 204 12.70 20.51 4.53
C SER A 204 12.32 19.73 3.27
N ARG A 205 11.38 20.26 2.45
CA ARG A 205 10.98 19.58 1.21
C ARG A 205 12.12 19.60 0.20
N GLN A 206 12.55 18.41 -0.21
CA GLN A 206 13.60 18.20 -1.21
C GLN A 206 13.18 17.06 -2.16
N SER A 207 13.66 17.09 -3.41
CA SER A 207 13.43 15.98 -4.35
C SER A 207 14.07 14.70 -3.80
N VAL A 208 13.41 13.55 -3.96
CA VAL A 208 13.95 12.26 -3.49
C VAL A 208 15.34 11.97 -4.08
N ILE A 209 15.59 12.39 -5.32
CA ILE A 209 16.88 12.21 -6.01
C ILE A 209 18.02 12.89 -5.23
N SER A 210 17.77 14.06 -4.65
CA SER A 210 18.79 14.84 -3.92
C SER A 210 19.12 14.29 -2.53
N ILE A 211 18.25 13.44 -1.96
CA ILE A 211 18.48 12.83 -0.64
C ILE A 211 18.85 11.34 -0.71
N MET A 212 18.60 10.67 -1.83
CA MET A 212 18.97 9.25 -2.02
C MET A 212 20.49 9.11 -1.98
N PRO A 213 21.06 8.32 -1.03
CA PRO A 213 22.50 8.03 -1.00
C PRO A 213 23.01 7.56 -2.37
N SER A 214 24.29 7.81 -2.69
CA SER A 214 24.84 7.47 -4.01
C SER A 214 24.64 5.99 -4.37
N ASN A 215 24.84 5.10 -3.40
CA ASN A 215 24.61 3.65 -3.48
C ASN A 215 23.14 3.20 -3.38
N LEU A 216 22.20 4.07 -2.95
CA LEU A 216 20.78 3.80 -3.15
C LEU A 216 20.41 4.07 -4.62
N ARG A 217 20.41 3.02 -5.44
CA ARG A 217 20.25 3.16 -6.90
C ARG A 217 18.80 3.17 -7.37
N VAL A 218 17.90 2.49 -6.66
CA VAL A 218 16.51 2.26 -7.08
C VAL A 218 15.53 2.88 -6.08
N LEU A 219 14.39 3.39 -6.58
CA LEU A 219 13.23 3.74 -5.76
C LEU A 219 11.94 3.15 -6.34
N THR A 220 11.06 2.60 -5.50
CA THR A 220 9.76 2.07 -5.94
C THR A 220 8.71 3.17 -5.78
N TRP A 221 8.17 3.68 -6.88
CA TRP A 221 7.17 4.75 -6.87
C TRP A 221 5.78 4.14 -6.64
N ALA A 222 5.10 4.59 -5.59
CA ALA A 222 3.86 4.01 -5.10
C ALA A 222 2.76 5.10 -4.97
N PHE A 223 1.53 4.92 -5.43
CA PHE A 223 1.00 3.84 -6.27
C PHE A 223 0.17 4.38 -7.44
N ALA A 224 0.26 3.72 -8.60
CA ALA A 224 -0.72 3.92 -9.67
C ALA A 224 -1.99 3.10 -9.38
N THR A 225 -3.16 3.72 -9.46
CA THR A 225 -4.46 3.08 -9.22
C THR A 225 -5.41 3.28 -10.42
N GLY A 226 -6.51 2.53 -10.48
CA GLY A 226 -7.45 2.55 -11.61
C GLY A 226 -6.98 1.71 -12.80
N ASP A 227 -7.50 2.02 -13.99
CA ASP A 227 -7.24 1.25 -15.21
C ASP A 227 -5.97 1.70 -15.94
N CYS A 228 -5.16 0.74 -16.36
CA CYS A 228 -3.96 0.98 -17.16
C CYS A 228 -4.29 1.74 -18.46
N GLY A 229 -3.58 2.84 -18.72
CA GLY A 229 -3.89 3.77 -19.80
C GLY A 229 -4.53 5.07 -19.30
N SER A 230 -5.31 5.01 -18.23
CA SER A 230 -5.93 6.15 -17.53
C SER A 230 -5.64 6.13 -16.03
N GLU A 231 -4.50 5.55 -15.63
CA GLU A 231 -4.16 5.31 -14.24
C GLU A 231 -3.96 6.62 -13.46
N ASN A 232 -4.39 6.62 -12.20
CA ASN A 232 -4.37 7.79 -11.34
C ASN A 232 -3.28 7.68 -10.26
N TRP A 233 -2.53 8.76 -10.09
CA TRP A 233 -1.51 8.95 -9.08
C TRP A 233 -2.00 9.98 -8.05
N ALA A 234 -3.09 9.63 -7.35
CA ALA A 234 -3.79 10.47 -6.35
C ALA A 234 -4.08 11.92 -6.80
N GLY A 235 -4.53 12.09 -8.04
CA GLY A 235 -4.83 13.38 -8.66
C GLY A 235 -3.77 13.88 -9.64
N VAL A 236 -2.57 13.28 -9.63
CA VAL A 236 -1.56 13.54 -10.67
C VAL A 236 -1.85 12.66 -11.90
N THR A 237 -1.82 13.26 -13.09
CA THR A 237 -1.93 12.48 -14.33
C THR A 237 -0.62 11.76 -14.66
N PRO A 238 -0.65 10.60 -15.34
CA PRO A 238 0.56 9.90 -15.79
C PRO A 238 1.53 10.81 -16.55
N ALA A 239 1.00 11.62 -17.47
CA ALA A 239 1.81 12.54 -18.27
C ALA A 239 2.55 13.58 -17.41
N SER A 240 1.88 14.15 -16.41
CA SER A 240 2.49 15.11 -15.47
C SER A 240 3.58 14.46 -14.62
N LEU A 241 3.32 13.27 -14.07
CA LEU A 241 4.29 12.54 -13.25
C LEU A 241 5.54 12.14 -14.07
N ILE A 242 5.34 11.62 -15.28
CA ILE A 242 6.41 11.21 -16.19
C ILE A 242 7.28 12.41 -16.57
N ALA A 243 6.66 13.52 -16.99
CA ALA A 243 7.36 14.73 -17.41
C ALA A 243 8.22 15.33 -16.30
N ALA A 244 7.75 15.31 -15.04
CA ALA A 244 8.48 15.86 -13.90
C ALA A 244 9.63 14.95 -13.41
N ASN A 245 9.52 13.62 -13.54
CA ASN A 245 10.40 12.70 -12.79
C ASN A 245 11.26 11.75 -13.63
N VAL A 246 10.79 11.24 -14.77
CA VAL A 246 11.49 10.16 -15.50
C VAL A 246 12.88 10.60 -15.97
N ASN A 247 12.96 11.75 -16.65
CA ASN A 247 14.24 12.29 -17.12
C ASN A 247 15.16 12.71 -15.94
N ALA A 248 14.60 13.12 -14.81
CA ALA A 248 15.38 13.48 -13.62
C ALA A 248 16.08 12.24 -13.03
N PHE A 249 15.36 11.10 -12.92
CA PHE A 249 15.96 9.83 -12.49
C PHE A 249 17.05 9.34 -13.46
N VAL A 250 16.76 9.36 -14.77
CA VAL A 250 17.74 9.00 -15.83
C VAL A 250 19.01 9.86 -15.71
N ASN A 251 18.87 11.18 -15.64
CA ASN A 251 20.01 12.11 -15.57
C ASN A 251 20.82 11.95 -14.27
N ALA A 252 20.19 11.55 -13.17
CA ALA A 252 20.85 11.29 -11.90
C ALA A 252 21.48 9.88 -11.80
N GLY A 253 21.37 9.06 -12.84
CA GLY A 253 21.82 7.66 -12.80
C GLY A 253 21.05 6.79 -11.80
N LYS A 254 19.83 7.21 -11.44
CA LYS A 254 18.90 6.49 -10.56
C LYS A 254 17.90 5.69 -11.38
N GLN A 255 17.40 4.63 -10.80
CA GLN A 255 16.45 3.70 -11.40
C GLN A 255 15.12 3.72 -10.63
N TYR A 256 14.05 3.26 -11.25
CA TYR A 256 12.74 3.18 -10.62
C TYR A 256 11.98 1.90 -10.98
N ILE A 257 11.13 1.50 -10.03
CA ILE A 257 10.07 0.51 -10.21
C ILE A 257 8.74 1.26 -10.10
N ILE A 258 7.80 1.00 -11.00
CA ILE A 258 6.43 1.52 -10.89
C ILE A 258 5.61 0.50 -10.10
N SER A 259 5.19 0.84 -8.87
CA SER A 259 4.25 0.03 -8.11
C SER A 259 2.81 0.50 -8.34
N THR A 260 1.89 -0.46 -8.34
CA THR A 260 0.49 -0.30 -8.73
C THR A 260 -0.41 -0.95 -7.69
N GLY A 261 -1.58 -0.37 -7.43
CA GLY A 261 -2.51 -0.87 -6.42
C GLY A 261 -2.24 -0.31 -5.01
N GLY A 262 -1.98 -1.21 -4.06
CA GLY A 262 -1.80 -0.91 -2.64
C GLY A 262 -3.12 -0.68 -1.88
N ALA A 263 -3.04 -0.51 -0.56
CA ALA A 263 -4.20 -0.40 0.33
C ALA A 263 -5.21 0.69 -0.04
N ALA A 264 -4.75 1.77 -0.69
CA ALA A 264 -5.59 2.90 -1.10
C ALA A 264 -6.41 2.66 -2.38
N GLY A 265 -6.14 1.61 -3.18
CA GLY A 265 -6.92 1.35 -4.39
C GLY A 265 -6.41 0.20 -5.26
N ALA A 266 -7.27 -0.32 -6.13
CA ALA A 266 -6.90 -1.36 -7.07
C ALA A 266 -6.31 -0.79 -8.37
N PHE A 267 -5.32 -1.49 -8.95
CA PHE A 267 -4.92 -1.31 -10.35
C PHE A 267 -5.49 -2.44 -11.21
N ARG A 268 -5.90 -2.12 -12.44
CA ARG A 268 -6.55 -3.04 -13.39
C ARG A 268 -5.95 -2.90 -14.77
N CYS A 269 -5.88 -4.01 -15.51
CA CYS A 269 -5.42 -3.96 -16.90
C CYS A 269 -5.95 -5.13 -17.73
N SER A 270 -7.09 -4.94 -18.37
CA SER A 270 -7.90 -6.00 -19.01
C SER A 270 -7.28 -6.68 -20.24
N THR A 271 -6.18 -6.15 -20.79
CA THR A 271 -5.50 -6.78 -21.94
C THR A 271 -3.99 -6.60 -21.90
N GLY A 272 -3.26 -7.57 -22.46
CA GLY A 272 -1.81 -7.48 -22.63
C GLY A 272 -1.37 -6.27 -23.48
N THR A 273 -2.15 -5.89 -24.50
CA THR A 273 -1.89 -4.69 -25.31
C THR A 273 -2.02 -3.40 -24.50
N ALA A 274 -3.03 -3.30 -23.63
CA ALA A 274 -3.18 -2.17 -22.72
C ALA A 274 -2.01 -2.09 -21.74
N PHE A 275 -1.56 -3.24 -21.19
CA PHE A 275 -0.41 -3.28 -20.28
C PHE A 275 0.89 -2.89 -20.96
N ILE A 276 1.15 -3.38 -22.18
CA ILE A 276 2.28 -2.97 -23.01
C ILE A 276 2.25 -1.45 -23.28
N ASN A 277 1.08 -0.87 -23.52
CA ASN A 277 0.95 0.56 -23.74
C ASN A 277 1.14 1.39 -22.45
N PHE A 278 0.73 0.87 -21.29
CA PHE A 278 1.10 1.43 -19.98
C PHE A 278 2.62 1.43 -19.81
N LEU A 279 3.30 0.30 -20.02
CA LEU A 279 4.77 0.21 -19.92
C LEU A 279 5.48 1.23 -20.82
N LYS A 280 5.03 1.39 -22.08
CA LYS A 280 5.59 2.37 -23.02
C LYS A 280 5.58 3.81 -22.50
N LYS A 281 4.59 4.22 -21.68
CA LYS A 281 4.54 5.58 -21.11
C LYS A 281 5.73 5.85 -20.19
N TYR A 282 6.05 4.89 -19.32
CA TYR A 282 7.10 5.01 -18.30
C TYR A 282 8.46 4.48 -18.78
N ASN A 283 8.56 4.02 -20.04
CA ASN A 283 9.75 3.35 -20.54
C ASN A 283 10.94 4.31 -20.67
N SER A 284 12.04 3.97 -19.99
CA SER A 284 13.32 4.67 -20.08
C SER A 284 14.44 3.71 -19.67
N ASN A 285 15.70 4.11 -19.85
CA ASN A 285 16.86 3.35 -19.36
C ASN A 285 16.92 3.25 -17.81
N ALA A 286 16.05 3.98 -17.09
CA ALA A 286 15.93 3.95 -15.64
C ALA A 286 14.75 3.08 -15.14
N LEU A 287 13.78 2.73 -15.99
CA LEU A 287 12.72 1.79 -15.63
C LEU A 287 13.32 0.38 -15.54
N ILE A 288 13.27 -0.25 -14.36
CA ILE A 288 13.76 -1.63 -14.19
C ILE A 288 12.66 -2.65 -13.90
N GLY A 289 11.44 -2.21 -13.58
CA GLY A 289 10.34 -3.13 -13.32
C GLY A 289 9.00 -2.50 -13.01
N VAL A 290 8.00 -3.38 -12.91
CA VAL A 290 6.66 -3.07 -12.40
C VAL A 290 6.33 -4.00 -11.25
N ASP A 291 5.69 -3.41 -10.24
CA ASP A 291 5.21 -4.10 -9.06
C ASP A 291 3.66 -4.00 -8.99
N PHE A 292 3.03 -5.11 -8.63
CA PHE A 292 1.58 -5.19 -8.45
C PHE A 292 1.27 -5.49 -7.00
N ASP A 293 0.84 -4.48 -6.26
CA ASP A 293 0.50 -4.58 -4.85
C ASP A 293 -0.99 -4.89 -4.67
N ILE A 294 -1.28 -6.11 -4.21
CA ILE A 294 -2.60 -6.74 -4.26
C ILE A 294 -3.24 -6.75 -2.88
N GLU A 295 -3.81 -5.61 -2.50
CA GLU A 295 -4.44 -5.39 -1.19
C GLU A 295 -5.93 -5.01 -1.26
N ALA A 296 -6.32 -4.26 -2.29
CA ALA A 296 -7.61 -3.56 -2.40
C ALA A 296 -8.80 -4.48 -2.80
N ASN A 297 -8.83 -5.71 -2.28
CA ASN A 297 -9.85 -6.73 -2.56
C ASN A 297 -10.11 -6.95 -4.06
N GLN A 298 -9.05 -6.94 -4.89
CA GLN A 298 -9.17 -7.16 -6.33
C GLN A 298 -9.88 -8.49 -6.65
N PRO A 299 -10.86 -8.50 -7.58
CA PRO A 299 -11.42 -9.73 -8.14
C PRO A 299 -10.34 -10.67 -8.73
N GLN A 300 -10.62 -11.97 -8.69
CA GLN A 300 -9.76 -12.99 -9.29
C GLN A 300 -9.53 -12.78 -10.80
N SER A 301 -10.50 -12.19 -11.51
CA SER A 301 -10.39 -11.78 -12.92
C SER A 301 -9.29 -10.75 -13.10
N ASP A 302 -9.31 -9.67 -12.32
CA ASP A 302 -8.38 -8.55 -12.44
C ASP A 302 -6.95 -9.04 -12.17
N ILE A 303 -6.76 -9.90 -11.16
CA ILE A 303 -5.48 -10.56 -10.86
C ILE A 303 -5.01 -11.45 -12.03
N ALA A 304 -5.92 -12.22 -12.63
CA ALA A 304 -5.60 -13.06 -13.79
C ALA A 304 -5.21 -12.22 -15.02
N ASP A 305 -5.91 -11.11 -15.27
CA ASP A 305 -5.63 -10.19 -16.37
C ASP A 305 -4.26 -9.51 -16.19
N LEU A 306 -3.88 -9.10 -14.96
CA LEU A 306 -2.53 -8.60 -14.67
C LEU A 306 -1.46 -9.66 -14.99
N VAL A 307 -1.68 -10.93 -14.62
CA VAL A 307 -0.76 -12.04 -14.94
C VAL A 307 -0.66 -12.28 -16.46
N GLN A 308 -1.77 -12.24 -17.21
CA GLN A 308 -1.72 -12.30 -18.68
C GLN A 308 -1.05 -11.06 -19.28
N GLY A 309 -1.21 -9.90 -18.65
CA GLY A 309 -0.51 -8.65 -18.96
C GLY A 309 1.00 -8.84 -18.90
N VAL A 310 1.53 -9.36 -17.79
CA VAL A 310 2.97 -9.70 -17.66
C VAL A 310 3.41 -10.68 -18.74
N LYS A 311 2.65 -11.75 -18.98
CA LYS A 311 2.96 -12.75 -20.03
C LYS A 311 3.07 -12.13 -21.42
N ALA A 312 2.13 -11.24 -21.77
CA ALA A 312 2.14 -10.50 -23.02
C ALA A 312 3.30 -9.50 -23.10
N ALA A 313 3.55 -8.72 -22.04
CA ALA A 313 4.64 -7.74 -22.00
C ALA A 313 6.03 -8.38 -22.15
N ARG A 314 6.24 -9.56 -21.54
CA ARG A 314 7.49 -10.32 -21.68
C ARG A 314 7.73 -10.76 -23.13
N ALA A 315 6.68 -11.17 -23.85
CA ALA A 315 6.76 -11.46 -25.28
C ALA A 315 6.85 -10.19 -26.15
N GLY A 316 6.23 -9.08 -25.72
CA GLY A 316 6.13 -7.79 -26.41
C GLY A 316 7.33 -6.85 -26.26
N GLY A 317 8.54 -7.38 -26.01
CA GLY A 317 9.79 -6.60 -25.90
C GLY A 317 10.18 -6.13 -24.49
N PHE A 318 9.29 -6.27 -23.50
CA PHE A 318 9.54 -5.89 -22.10
C PHE A 318 9.97 -7.09 -21.22
N GLY A 319 10.51 -8.16 -21.83
CA GLY A 319 10.99 -9.35 -21.12
C GLY A 319 12.19 -9.11 -20.18
N HIS A 320 12.91 -8.01 -20.38
CA HIS A 320 14.04 -7.58 -19.56
C HIS A 320 13.63 -6.90 -18.24
N LEU A 321 12.37 -6.45 -18.12
CA LEU A 321 11.88 -5.83 -16.89
C LEU A 321 11.65 -6.88 -15.80
N ARG A 322 11.84 -6.46 -14.55
CA ARG A 322 11.38 -7.15 -13.35
C ARG A 322 9.86 -7.02 -13.23
N TYR A 323 9.20 -8.10 -12.83
CA TYR A 323 7.78 -8.11 -12.51
C TYR A 323 7.60 -8.76 -11.15
N SER A 324 7.06 -8.02 -10.18
CA SER A 324 6.79 -8.48 -8.83
C SER A 324 5.31 -8.42 -8.52
N PHE A 325 4.82 -9.38 -7.73
CA PHE A 325 3.52 -9.27 -7.07
C PHE A 325 3.75 -9.11 -5.57
N THR A 326 3.37 -7.96 -5.02
CA THR A 326 3.42 -7.64 -3.61
C THR A 326 2.14 -8.10 -2.92
N ILE A 327 2.29 -8.95 -1.89
CA ILE A 327 1.18 -9.67 -1.25
C ILE A 327 1.39 -9.81 0.26
N ALA A 328 0.29 -9.81 1.01
CA ALA A 328 0.32 -9.95 2.46
C ALA A 328 0.62 -11.37 2.94
N THR A 329 1.30 -11.49 4.08
CA THR A 329 1.62 -12.76 4.74
C THR A 329 1.40 -12.72 6.26
N LEU A 330 1.15 -13.89 6.86
CA LEU A 330 0.86 -14.05 8.29
C LEU A 330 2.11 -14.31 9.16
N GLY A 331 3.32 -14.38 8.58
CA GLY A 331 4.58 -14.48 9.34
C GLY A 331 4.92 -15.86 9.94
N GLY A 332 4.04 -16.86 9.81
CA GLY A 332 4.28 -18.22 10.28
C GLY A 332 5.31 -19.00 9.43
N ALA A 333 5.79 -20.12 9.96
CA ALA A 333 6.89 -20.90 9.35
C ALA A 333 6.44 -22.09 8.47
N THR A 334 5.17 -22.47 8.50
CA THR A 334 4.66 -23.71 7.87
C THR A 334 3.27 -23.51 7.28
N GLY A 335 2.92 -24.32 6.28
CA GLY A 335 1.62 -24.25 5.60
C GLY A 335 1.48 -23.03 4.68
N ASN A 336 0.25 -22.76 4.21
CA ASN A 336 -0.02 -21.53 3.47
C ASN A 336 -0.06 -20.34 4.44
N GLN A 337 0.87 -19.41 4.28
CA GLN A 337 0.99 -18.21 5.12
C GLN A 337 0.60 -16.94 4.35
N LEU A 338 -0.12 -17.07 3.24
CA LEU A 338 -0.69 -15.98 2.46
C LEU A 338 -2.15 -15.76 2.82
N ASN A 339 -2.64 -14.53 2.67
CA ASN A 339 -4.07 -14.25 2.70
C ASN A 339 -4.77 -14.79 1.42
N THR A 340 -6.08 -14.56 1.30
CA THR A 340 -6.87 -14.96 0.13
C THR A 340 -6.33 -14.36 -1.17
N LEU A 341 -5.99 -13.05 -1.18
CA LEU A 341 -5.48 -12.36 -2.37
C LEU A 341 -4.11 -12.89 -2.82
N GLY A 342 -3.18 -13.13 -1.88
CA GLY A 342 -1.91 -13.77 -2.18
C GLY A 342 -2.10 -15.19 -2.75
N THR A 343 -3.01 -15.98 -2.16
CA THR A 343 -3.38 -17.30 -2.68
C THR A 343 -3.96 -17.21 -4.11
N SER A 344 -4.78 -16.19 -4.38
CA SER A 344 -5.34 -15.87 -5.70
C SER A 344 -4.28 -15.52 -6.75
N VAL A 345 -3.24 -14.75 -6.38
CA VAL A 345 -2.08 -14.44 -7.24
C VAL A 345 -1.29 -15.70 -7.56
N LEU A 346 -0.92 -16.49 -6.56
CA LEU A 346 -0.13 -17.72 -6.75
C LEU A 346 -0.87 -18.75 -7.62
N ASN A 347 -2.20 -18.84 -7.49
CA ASN A 347 -3.04 -19.66 -8.37
C ASN A 347 -3.14 -19.10 -9.79
N ALA A 348 -3.29 -17.78 -9.97
CA ALA A 348 -3.31 -17.15 -11.30
C ALA A 348 -1.99 -17.37 -12.06
N LEU A 349 -0.84 -17.23 -11.39
CA LEU A 349 0.48 -17.52 -11.95
C LEU A 349 0.63 -18.98 -12.40
N LYS A 350 0.21 -19.94 -11.55
CA LYS A 350 0.19 -21.38 -11.89
C LYS A 350 -0.71 -21.67 -13.11
N ASN A 351 -1.93 -21.12 -13.12
CA ASN A 351 -2.89 -21.31 -14.21
C ASN A 351 -2.41 -20.70 -15.54
N ALA A 352 -1.72 -19.55 -15.49
CA ALA A 352 -1.08 -18.93 -16.65
C ALA A 352 0.22 -19.64 -17.10
N GLN A 353 0.67 -20.66 -16.36
CA GLN A 353 1.93 -21.39 -16.57
C GLN A 353 3.16 -20.46 -16.51
N MET A 354 3.15 -19.48 -15.62
CA MET A 354 4.28 -18.58 -15.39
C MET A 354 5.38 -19.30 -14.63
N GLY A 355 6.58 -19.36 -15.21
CA GLY A 355 7.76 -19.91 -14.54
C GLY A 355 8.32 -18.95 -13.49
N TRP A 356 8.82 -19.49 -12.36
CA TRP A 356 9.40 -18.67 -11.29
C TRP A 356 10.64 -17.87 -11.68
N ASN A 357 11.30 -18.20 -12.80
CA ASN A 357 12.39 -17.39 -13.37
C ASN A 357 11.90 -16.12 -14.10
N SER A 358 10.58 -15.91 -14.18
CA SER A 358 9.93 -14.84 -14.93
C SER A 358 9.07 -13.92 -14.06
N ILE A 359 9.02 -14.16 -12.75
CA ILE A 359 8.22 -13.40 -11.79
C ILE A 359 8.87 -13.42 -10.40
N TYR A 360 8.63 -12.38 -9.62
CA TYR A 360 8.99 -12.30 -8.21
C TYR A 360 7.72 -12.24 -7.35
N ILE A 361 7.78 -12.86 -6.16
CA ILE A 361 6.74 -12.76 -5.13
C ILE A 361 7.32 -11.95 -3.99
N ASN A 362 6.84 -10.72 -3.82
CA ASN A 362 7.27 -9.82 -2.78
C ASN A 362 6.34 -9.96 -1.58
N LEU A 363 6.88 -10.41 -0.45
CA LEU A 363 6.10 -10.59 0.77
C LEU A 363 6.13 -9.31 1.58
N MET A 364 4.95 -8.75 1.84
CA MET A 364 4.77 -7.74 2.89
C MET A 364 4.94 -8.41 4.26
N VAL A 365 6.18 -8.42 4.73
CA VAL A 365 6.60 -9.02 6.00
C VAL A 365 6.42 -8.01 7.13
N MET A 366 5.17 -7.58 7.27
CA MET A 366 4.66 -6.54 8.15
C MET A 366 3.25 -6.93 8.61
N ASP A 367 2.76 -6.28 9.67
CA ASP A 367 1.36 -6.29 10.07
C ASP A 367 0.67 -7.65 10.07
N TYR A 368 1.34 -8.61 10.72
CA TYR A 368 0.83 -9.96 10.93
C TYR A 368 -0.44 -9.98 11.81
N GLY A 369 -0.88 -8.83 12.36
CA GLY A 369 -1.99 -8.72 13.30
C GLY A 369 -1.83 -9.67 14.48
N GLY A 370 -2.93 -10.30 14.89
CA GLY A 370 -2.91 -11.37 15.90
C GLY A 370 -2.25 -12.69 15.43
N ALA A 371 -1.83 -12.80 14.17
CA ALA A 371 -1.19 -13.99 13.60
C ALA A 371 0.34 -13.98 13.73
N CYS A 372 0.96 -12.95 14.34
CA CYS A 372 2.36 -13.08 14.74
C CYS A 372 2.52 -14.27 15.70
N THR A 373 3.18 -15.32 15.23
CA THR A 373 3.40 -16.57 15.96
C THR A 373 4.80 -16.69 16.55
N VAL A 374 5.68 -15.73 16.26
CA VAL A 374 7.07 -15.72 16.71
C VAL A 374 7.27 -14.60 17.73
N PHE A 375 7.43 -14.98 19.00
CA PHE A 375 7.66 -14.03 20.07
C PHE A 375 9.09 -14.10 20.60
N THR A 376 9.62 -12.96 21.03
CA THR A 376 10.86 -12.87 21.82
C THR A 376 10.60 -11.87 22.94
N ASN A 377 10.77 -12.30 24.20
CA ASN A 377 10.45 -11.49 25.38
C ASN A 377 9.01 -10.91 25.40
N GLY A 378 8.05 -11.63 24.82
CA GLY A 378 6.63 -11.24 24.80
C GLY A 378 6.23 -10.26 23.69
N VAL A 379 7.16 -9.79 22.86
CA VAL A 379 6.87 -8.97 21.66
C VAL A 379 7.09 -9.77 20.36
N CYS A 380 6.45 -9.34 19.28
CA CYS A 380 6.58 -9.99 17.98
C CYS A 380 8.02 -9.85 17.43
N ASN A 381 8.63 -10.95 17.02
CA ASN A 381 9.96 -10.95 16.41
C ASN A 381 9.81 -10.78 14.89
N MET A 382 9.92 -9.53 14.43
CA MET A 382 9.63 -9.18 13.03
C MET A 382 10.63 -9.81 12.06
N GLY A 383 11.94 -9.77 12.36
CA GLY A 383 12.98 -10.33 11.51
C GLY A 383 12.88 -11.85 11.35
N GLN A 384 12.56 -12.59 12.41
CA GLN A 384 12.35 -14.03 12.33
C GLN A 384 11.01 -14.38 11.64
N SER A 385 9.97 -13.56 11.81
CA SER A 385 8.69 -13.74 11.12
C SER A 385 8.83 -13.52 9.60
N ALA A 386 9.64 -12.55 9.18
CA ALA A 386 10.01 -12.33 7.78
C ALA A 386 10.73 -13.55 7.16
N ILE A 387 11.72 -14.11 7.87
CA ILE A 387 12.43 -15.33 7.47
C ILE A 387 11.46 -16.53 7.38
N ASN A 388 10.54 -16.63 8.33
CA ASN A 388 9.56 -17.72 8.38
C ASN A 388 8.57 -17.65 7.21
N ALA A 389 8.05 -16.47 6.88
CA ALA A 389 7.18 -16.27 5.73
C ALA A 389 7.85 -16.68 4.41
N ALA A 390 9.12 -16.31 4.20
CA ALA A 390 9.90 -16.73 3.03
C ALA A 390 10.06 -18.25 2.94
N LYS A 391 10.35 -18.92 4.07
CA LYS A 391 10.46 -20.38 4.16
C LYS A 391 9.12 -21.08 3.94
N ALA A 392 8.02 -20.53 4.44
CA ALA A 392 6.68 -21.04 4.22
C ALA A 392 6.28 -20.94 2.73
N LEU A 393 6.52 -19.79 2.10
CA LEU A 393 6.29 -19.59 0.67
C LEU A 393 7.12 -20.56 -0.19
N ASN A 394 8.41 -20.73 0.11
CA ASN A 394 9.26 -21.68 -0.58
C ASN A 394 8.80 -23.13 -0.41
N SER A 395 8.52 -23.57 0.82
CA SER A 395 8.19 -24.96 1.12
C SER A 395 6.77 -25.37 0.72
N TYR A 396 5.79 -24.46 0.80
CA TYR A 396 4.38 -24.76 0.47
C TYR A 396 4.06 -24.49 -1.00
N TRP A 397 4.50 -23.36 -1.56
CA TRP A 397 4.18 -22.96 -2.93
C TRP A 397 5.24 -23.36 -3.96
N GLY A 398 6.45 -23.71 -3.53
CA GLY A 398 7.56 -24.08 -4.40
C GLY A 398 8.30 -22.90 -5.03
N VAL A 399 8.07 -21.68 -4.53
CA VAL A 399 8.73 -20.46 -5.05
C VAL A 399 10.23 -20.48 -4.65
N PRO A 400 11.18 -20.49 -5.59
CA PRO A 400 12.61 -20.42 -5.28
C PRO A 400 12.95 -19.14 -4.51
N TYR A 401 13.89 -19.20 -3.56
CA TYR A 401 14.33 -18.01 -2.82
C TYR A 401 14.80 -16.87 -3.73
N SER A 402 15.45 -17.17 -4.85
CA SER A 402 15.85 -16.19 -5.88
C SER A 402 14.68 -15.49 -6.59
N SER A 403 13.44 -15.95 -6.38
CA SER A 403 12.18 -15.39 -6.89
C SER A 403 11.28 -14.86 -5.76
N ILE A 404 11.80 -14.79 -4.52
CA ILE A 404 11.13 -14.16 -3.37
C ILE A 404 11.77 -12.79 -3.15
N GLU A 405 10.96 -11.83 -2.72
CA GLU A 405 11.39 -10.53 -2.21
C GLU A 405 10.72 -10.27 -0.84
N LEU A 406 11.30 -9.37 -0.05
CA LEU A 406 10.83 -9.07 1.31
C LEU A 406 10.64 -7.57 1.50
N THR A 407 9.45 -7.15 1.88
CA THR A 407 9.09 -5.77 2.22
C THR A 407 8.62 -5.71 3.67
N PRO A 408 9.53 -5.46 4.64
CA PRO A 408 9.14 -5.02 5.97
C PRO A 408 8.60 -3.59 5.97
N MET A 409 7.81 -3.27 6.98
CA MET A 409 7.46 -1.90 7.35
C MET A 409 8.46 -1.48 8.44
N ILE A 410 9.21 -0.40 8.22
CA ILE A 410 10.30 -0.02 9.14
C ILE A 410 9.77 0.60 10.45
N GLY A 411 10.43 0.33 11.57
CA GLY A 411 10.00 0.82 12.88
C GLY A 411 8.60 0.35 13.26
N GLY A 412 7.77 1.21 13.84
CA GLY A 412 6.42 0.87 14.30
C GLY A 412 5.49 0.48 13.15
N ASN A 413 4.74 -0.60 13.35
CA ASN A 413 3.69 -1.12 12.46
C ASN A 413 2.30 -0.61 12.89
N ASP A 414 1.27 -0.84 12.08
CA ASP A 414 -0.13 -0.55 12.45
C ASP A 414 -0.61 -1.47 13.59
N SER A 415 -0.13 -2.72 13.59
CA SER A 415 -0.41 -3.74 14.60
C SER A 415 0.32 -3.47 15.93
N PRO A 416 -0.39 -3.29 17.06
CA PRO A 416 0.24 -3.03 18.35
C PRO A 416 1.26 -4.11 18.77
N GLY A 417 2.42 -3.68 19.27
CA GLY A 417 3.49 -4.59 19.70
C GLY A 417 4.33 -5.19 18.56
N GLN A 418 4.14 -4.72 17.32
CA GLN A 418 4.99 -5.02 16.17
C GLN A 418 5.87 -3.80 15.86
N THR A 419 7.19 -4.01 15.78
CA THR A 419 8.17 -2.97 15.48
C THR A 419 9.38 -3.58 14.81
N PHE A 420 9.63 -3.24 13.56
CA PHE A 420 10.81 -3.69 12.81
C PHE A 420 12.02 -2.82 13.14
N THR A 421 13.03 -3.39 13.78
CA THR A 421 14.20 -2.67 14.31
C THR A 421 15.44 -2.79 13.41
N LEU A 422 16.51 -2.05 13.74
CA LEU A 422 17.82 -2.22 13.09
C LEU A 422 18.46 -3.61 13.34
N ALA A 423 18.05 -4.32 14.39
CA ALA A 423 18.45 -5.73 14.60
C ALA A 423 17.72 -6.66 13.61
N ASP A 424 16.46 -6.35 13.27
CA ASP A 424 15.71 -7.07 12.25
C ASP A 424 16.28 -6.81 10.84
N VAL A 425 16.74 -5.59 10.54
CA VAL A 425 17.52 -5.29 9.32
C VAL A 425 18.72 -6.25 9.19
N THR A 426 19.48 -6.41 10.26
CA THR A 426 20.68 -7.27 10.31
C THR A 426 20.31 -8.75 10.10
N THR A 427 19.22 -9.19 10.73
CA THR A 427 18.67 -10.55 10.66
C THR A 427 18.19 -10.89 9.25
N VAL A 428 17.32 -10.04 8.66
CA VAL A 428 16.78 -10.21 7.30
C VAL A 428 17.89 -10.12 6.26
N SER A 429 18.80 -9.16 6.37
CA SER A 429 19.91 -9.01 5.41
C SER A 429 20.87 -10.21 5.42
N SER A 430 21.07 -10.84 6.58
CA SER A 430 21.88 -12.06 6.69
C SER A 430 21.20 -13.24 5.99
N PHE A 431 19.88 -13.41 6.18
CA PHE A 431 19.09 -14.41 5.46
C PHE A 431 19.07 -14.17 3.94
N VAL A 432 18.91 -12.92 3.51
CA VAL A 432 18.92 -12.51 2.10
C VAL A 432 20.21 -12.93 1.40
N LYS A 433 21.36 -12.65 2.00
CA LYS A 433 22.67 -13.08 1.48
C LYS A 433 22.85 -14.60 1.52
N GLN A 434 22.39 -15.27 2.58
CA GLN A 434 22.56 -16.72 2.75
C GLN A 434 21.72 -17.55 1.76
N TYR A 435 20.51 -17.12 1.45
CA TYR A 435 19.55 -17.86 0.61
C TYR A 435 19.43 -17.30 -0.82
N GLY A 436 20.11 -16.19 -1.13
CA GLY A 436 20.05 -15.56 -2.44
C GLY A 436 18.67 -14.98 -2.76
N ILE A 437 18.03 -14.34 -1.78
CA ILE A 437 16.71 -13.69 -1.95
C ILE A 437 16.79 -12.64 -3.06
N GLY A 438 15.77 -12.56 -3.91
CA GLY A 438 15.79 -11.77 -5.14
C GLY A 438 15.77 -10.25 -4.92
N GLY A 439 15.16 -9.78 -3.83
CA GLY A 439 14.95 -8.36 -3.55
C GLY A 439 14.61 -8.06 -2.09
N VAL A 440 14.91 -6.84 -1.66
CA VAL A 440 14.49 -6.28 -0.38
C VAL A 440 13.97 -4.87 -0.61
N HIS A 441 12.85 -4.56 0.00
CA HIS A 441 12.24 -3.23 -0.03
C HIS A 441 11.91 -2.82 1.39
N PHE A 442 11.29 -1.66 1.58
CA PHE A 442 10.55 -1.41 2.80
C PHE A 442 9.47 -0.35 2.60
N TRP A 443 8.46 -0.36 3.47
CA TRP A 443 7.49 0.71 3.61
C TRP A 443 7.89 1.66 4.75
N SER A 444 8.29 2.92 4.50
CA SER A 444 8.55 3.59 3.22
C SER A 444 9.59 4.71 3.42
N LEU A 445 10.11 5.31 2.35
CA LEU A 445 11.19 6.30 2.39
C LEU A 445 10.93 7.47 3.33
N ASP A 446 9.73 8.05 3.30
CA ASP A 446 9.34 9.17 4.18
C ASP A 446 9.22 8.77 5.65
N ARG A 447 9.13 7.48 5.93
CA ARG A 447 9.16 6.96 7.30
C ARG A 447 10.58 6.82 7.83
N ASP A 448 11.63 6.94 7.02
CA ASP A 448 13.01 6.73 7.46
C ASP A 448 13.63 7.97 8.14
N VAL A 449 12.92 8.46 9.15
CA VAL A 449 13.30 9.55 10.07
C VAL A 449 12.68 9.29 11.44
N ASP A 450 13.37 9.68 12.51
CA ASP A 450 12.93 9.39 13.88
C ASP A 450 11.74 10.24 14.33
N CYS A 451 10.85 9.58 15.09
CA CYS A 451 9.84 10.22 15.94
C CYS A 451 9.59 9.33 17.17
N SER A 452 8.73 9.77 18.09
CA SER A 452 8.41 9.03 19.32
C SER A 452 8.00 7.57 19.03
N PRO A 453 8.48 6.58 19.80
CA PRO A 453 8.05 5.19 19.65
C PRO A 453 6.54 5.02 19.72
N GLY A 454 5.95 4.27 18.79
CA GLY A 454 4.50 4.12 18.67
C GLY A 454 4.05 3.25 17.50
N ALA A 455 2.77 3.35 17.15
CA ALA A 455 2.20 2.73 15.96
C ALA A 455 2.71 3.40 14.67
N ALA A 456 2.32 2.84 13.52
CA ALA A 456 2.60 3.39 12.19
C ALA A 456 2.36 4.91 12.07
N SER A 457 3.23 5.56 11.31
CA SER A 457 3.10 6.94 10.85
C SER A 457 3.53 7.00 9.39
N ALA A 458 2.87 7.79 8.54
CA ALA A 458 3.25 7.93 7.14
C ALA A 458 4.55 8.74 6.92
N THR A 459 5.01 9.48 7.94
CA THR A 459 6.08 10.49 7.82
C THR A 459 7.23 10.32 8.81
N CYS A 460 7.24 9.24 9.59
CA CYS A 460 8.35 8.88 10.47
C CYS A 460 8.29 7.39 10.89
N ASN A 461 9.38 6.89 11.49
CA ASN A 461 9.54 5.45 11.75
C ASN A 461 8.82 4.95 13.00
N SER A 462 8.39 5.82 13.92
CA SER A 462 7.83 5.42 15.23
C SER A 462 8.71 4.43 16.01
N TYR A 463 10.03 4.52 15.83
CA TYR A 463 11.08 3.74 16.51
C TYR A 463 12.05 4.65 17.30
N GLY A 464 12.32 5.85 16.77
CA GLY A 464 12.98 6.95 17.49
C GLY A 464 14.46 6.74 17.80
N LYS A 465 15.14 5.85 17.06
CA LYS A 465 16.55 5.45 17.30
C LYS A 465 17.34 5.13 16.02
N ALA A 466 16.79 5.37 14.83
CA ALA A 466 17.46 5.06 13.57
C ALA A 466 18.19 6.28 12.97
N GLY A 467 17.75 7.49 13.29
CA GLY A 467 18.13 8.73 12.62
C GLY A 467 17.58 8.87 11.20
N THR A 468 17.86 10.00 10.55
CA THR A 468 17.49 10.24 9.15
C THR A 468 18.21 9.26 8.22
N LEU A 469 17.45 8.59 7.36
CA LEU A 469 17.87 7.50 6.46
C LEU A 469 18.52 6.31 7.20
N GLY A 470 18.14 6.08 8.46
CA GLY A 470 18.74 5.07 9.32
C GLY A 470 18.55 3.64 8.82
N PHE A 471 17.32 3.26 8.46
CA PHE A 471 17.02 1.94 7.91
C PHE A 471 17.60 1.77 6.51
N THR A 472 17.56 2.81 5.66
CA THR A 472 18.20 2.84 4.34
C THR A 472 19.69 2.55 4.44
N LYS A 473 20.42 3.27 5.30
CA LYS A 473 21.86 3.07 5.52
C LYS A 473 22.16 1.68 6.09
N ALA A 474 21.33 1.21 7.03
CA ALA A 474 21.49 -0.10 7.64
C ALA A 474 21.30 -1.23 6.62
N PHE A 475 20.28 -1.18 5.76
CA PHE A 475 20.08 -2.17 4.70
C PHE A 475 21.22 -2.13 3.67
N LEU A 476 21.59 -0.96 3.14
CA LEU A 476 22.72 -0.82 2.20
C LEU A 476 24.00 -1.44 2.78
N SER A 477 24.35 -1.09 4.02
CA SER A 477 25.54 -1.62 4.69
C SER A 477 25.46 -3.12 4.97
N ASN A 478 24.31 -3.66 5.37
CA ASN A 478 24.18 -5.08 5.69
C ASN A 478 24.06 -5.97 4.44
N LEU A 479 23.51 -5.45 3.35
CA LEU A 479 23.41 -6.15 2.06
C LEU A 479 24.70 -6.04 1.24
N GLY A 480 25.54 -5.02 1.50
CA GLY A 480 26.81 -4.79 0.80
C GLY A 480 26.64 -4.07 -0.53
N LEU A 481 25.81 -3.02 -0.56
CA LEU A 481 25.39 -2.26 -1.75
C LEU A 481 25.95 -0.84 -1.78
#